data_AF-D6U0H1-F1
#
_entry.id   AF-D6U0H1-F1
#
_cell.length_a   1.000
_cell.length_b   1.000
_cell.length_c   1.000
_cell.angle_alpha   90.00
_cell.angle_beta   90.00
_cell.angle_gamma   90.00
#
_symmetry.space_group_name_H-M   'P 1'
#
loop_
_entity.id
_entity.type
_entity.pdbx_description
1 polymer ?
#
loop_
_entity_poly.entity_id
_entity_poly.type
_entity_poly.pdbx_seq_one_letter_code
_entity_poly.pdbx_strand_id
1 'polypeptide(L)'
;MQCEEWLSKSEKILTDVKEWRKAHPKATFVEIEDEVHRRMMQLEAQLLQDAAQESSSRAWGKDMGEEAPRCSRCQVPLQARGQHARTVQGNGGESVTLLRTYGTCPHCGESFFPPR
;
A
#
# COMPACT_ATOMS: atom_id res chain seq x y z
N MET A 1 12.84 -12.30 3.83
CA MET A 1 11.80 -12.77 4.78
C MET A 1 10.39 -12.35 4.36
N GLN A 2 10.17 -11.54 3.31
CA GLN A 2 8.81 -11.21 2.81
C GLN A 2 8.06 -12.36 2.11
N CYS A 3 8.74 -13.29 1.42
CA CYS A 3 8.05 -14.36 0.67
C CYS A 3 7.24 -15.32 1.56
N GLU A 4 7.70 -15.61 2.77
CA GLU A 4 7.02 -16.57 3.67
C GLU A 4 5.70 -16.01 4.22
N GLU A 5 5.66 -14.72 4.54
CA GLU A 5 4.46 -14.05 5.05
C GLU A 5 3.38 -13.94 3.96
N TRP A 6 3.80 -13.65 2.72
CA TRP A 6 2.92 -13.65 1.56
C TRP A 6 2.33 -15.03 1.27
N LEU A 7 3.17 -16.07 1.27
CA LEU A 7 2.72 -17.46 1.06
C LEU A 7 1.70 -17.87 2.11
N SER A 8 1.98 -17.61 3.39
CA SER A 8 1.06 -17.93 4.49
C SER A 8 -0.29 -17.24 4.36
N LYS A 9 -0.30 -15.94 4.00
CA LYS A 9 -1.54 -15.18 3.82
C LYS A 9 -2.33 -15.66 2.60
N SER A 10 -1.65 -16.03 1.52
CA SER A 10 -2.29 -16.61 0.34
C SER A 10 -2.95 -17.96 0.65
N GLU A 11 -2.27 -18.83 1.41
CA GLU A 11 -2.79 -20.12 1.83
C GLU A 11 -4.03 -19.98 2.72
N LYS A 12 -4.00 -19.02 3.65
CA LYS A 12 -5.15 -18.68 4.49
C LYS A 12 -6.34 -18.23 3.64
N ILE A 13 -6.14 -17.29 2.72
CA ILE A 13 -7.21 -16.80 1.84
C ILE A 13 -7.84 -17.93 1.04
N LEU A 14 -7.02 -18.81 0.45
CA LEU A 14 -7.51 -19.96 -0.32
C LEU A 14 -8.27 -20.96 0.55
N THR A 15 -7.83 -21.18 1.79
CA THR A 15 -8.53 -22.03 2.76
C THR A 15 -9.88 -21.45 3.11
N ASP A 16 -9.91 -20.16 3.42
CA ASP A 16 -11.13 -19.49 3.84
C ASP A 16 -12.16 -19.38 2.68
N VAL A 17 -11.73 -19.28 1.40
CA VAL A 17 -12.62 -19.42 0.21
C VAL A 17 -13.25 -20.81 0.19
N LYS A 18 -12.46 -21.86 0.39
CA LYS A 18 -12.96 -23.25 0.39
C LYS A 18 -13.95 -23.48 1.52
N GLU A 19 -13.67 -22.95 2.71
CA GLU A 19 -14.59 -23.02 3.85
C GLU A 19 -15.89 -22.27 3.58
N TRP A 20 -15.81 -21.06 3.02
CA TRP A 20 -16.98 -20.31 2.62
C TRP A 20 -17.83 -21.08 1.59
N ARG A 21 -17.20 -21.70 0.57
CA ARG A 21 -17.91 -22.48 -0.44
C ARG A 21 -18.62 -23.70 0.16
N LYS A 22 -18.03 -24.35 1.18
CA LYS A 22 -18.67 -25.43 1.94
C LYS A 22 -19.88 -24.94 2.73
N ALA A 23 -19.77 -23.77 3.35
CA ALA A 23 -20.87 -23.14 4.08
C ALA A 23 -22.00 -22.63 3.15
N HIS A 24 -21.70 -22.33 1.89
CA HIS A 24 -22.65 -21.81 0.90
C HIS A 24 -22.81 -22.79 -0.28
N PRO A 25 -23.39 -23.98 -0.07
CA PRO A 25 -23.51 -25.00 -1.12
C PRO A 25 -24.35 -24.53 -2.31
N LYS A 26 -25.32 -23.63 -2.06
CA LYS A 26 -26.26 -23.08 -3.04
C LYS A 26 -25.85 -21.71 -3.61
N ALA A 27 -24.66 -21.21 -3.26
CA ALA A 27 -24.19 -19.94 -3.81
C ALA A 27 -24.22 -19.98 -5.34
N THR A 28 -24.75 -18.92 -5.92
CA THR A 28 -24.72 -18.64 -7.35
C THR A 28 -23.29 -18.35 -7.79
N PHE A 29 -23.05 -18.38 -9.10
CA PHE A 29 -21.74 -18.05 -9.64
C PHE A 29 -21.31 -16.62 -9.28
N VAL A 30 -22.25 -15.65 -9.36
CA VAL A 30 -22.00 -14.25 -9.00
C VAL A 30 -21.57 -14.11 -7.53
N GLU A 31 -22.25 -14.78 -6.61
CA GLU A 31 -21.87 -14.75 -5.18
C GLU A 31 -20.49 -15.39 -4.94
N ILE A 32 -20.13 -16.42 -5.71
CA ILE A 32 -18.80 -17.03 -5.66
C ILE A 32 -17.74 -16.06 -6.19
N GLU A 33 -18.02 -15.38 -7.30
CA GLU A 33 -17.13 -14.36 -7.86
C GLU A 33 -16.89 -13.21 -6.89
N ASP A 34 -17.97 -12.66 -6.32
CA ASP A 34 -17.88 -11.55 -5.36
C ASP A 34 -17.05 -11.92 -4.13
N GLU A 35 -17.25 -13.11 -3.58
CA GLU A 35 -16.50 -13.55 -2.39
C GLU A 35 -15.03 -13.81 -2.71
N VAL A 36 -14.74 -14.44 -3.86
CA VAL A 36 -13.36 -14.65 -4.31
C VAL A 36 -12.69 -13.29 -4.55
N HIS A 37 -13.35 -12.39 -5.26
CA HIS A 37 -12.83 -11.05 -5.55
C HIS A 37 -12.52 -10.29 -4.26
N ARG A 38 -13.48 -10.22 -3.33
CA ARG A 38 -13.31 -9.56 -2.03
C ARG A 38 -12.07 -10.04 -1.29
N ARG A 39 -11.83 -11.35 -1.26
CA ARG A 39 -10.67 -11.92 -0.57
C ARG A 39 -9.36 -11.70 -1.33
N MET A 40 -9.40 -11.70 -2.66
CA MET A 40 -8.23 -11.36 -3.48
C MET A 40 -7.81 -9.91 -3.31
N MET A 41 -8.74 -8.96 -3.14
CA MET A 41 -8.41 -7.56 -2.86
C MET A 41 -7.63 -7.38 -1.56
N GLN A 42 -7.82 -8.26 -0.57
CA GLN A 42 -7.04 -8.26 0.67
C GLN A 42 -5.59 -8.70 0.45
N LEU A 43 -5.38 -9.66 -0.46
CA LEU A 43 -4.05 -10.09 -0.86
C LEU A 43 -3.36 -8.99 -1.67
N GLU A 44 -4.08 -8.37 -2.60
CA GLU A 44 -3.59 -7.26 -3.41
C GLU A 44 -3.13 -6.10 -2.53
N ALA A 45 -3.95 -5.68 -1.55
CA ALA A 45 -3.59 -4.59 -0.64
C ALA A 45 -2.30 -4.88 0.14
N GLN A 46 -2.09 -6.12 0.59
CA GLN A 46 -0.84 -6.52 1.24
C GLN A 46 0.34 -6.44 0.28
N LEU A 47 0.20 -7.01 -0.93
CA LEU A 47 1.27 -7.03 -1.91
C LEU A 47 1.65 -5.61 -2.35
N LEU A 48 0.66 -4.73 -2.53
CA LEU A 48 0.86 -3.31 -2.79
C LEU A 48 1.59 -2.63 -1.63
N GLN A 49 1.21 -2.94 -0.39
CA GLN A 49 1.91 -2.42 0.78
C GLN A 49 3.37 -2.82 0.75
N ASP A 50 3.67 -4.11 0.59
CA ASP A 50 5.02 -4.64 0.64
C ASP A 50 5.88 -4.07 -0.50
N ALA A 51 5.36 -4.07 -1.73
CA ALA A 51 6.05 -3.50 -2.88
C ALA A 51 6.29 -1.98 -2.73
N ALA A 52 5.29 -1.23 -2.27
CA ALA A 52 5.43 0.21 -2.02
C ALA A 52 6.40 0.51 -0.87
N GLN A 53 6.52 -0.42 0.06
CA GLN A 53 7.44 -0.41 1.19
C GLN A 53 8.81 -1.01 0.86
N GLU A 54 9.07 -1.52 -0.33
CA GLU A 54 10.42 -1.87 -0.78
C GLU A 54 11.08 -0.71 -1.53
N SER A 55 10.27 0.19 -2.11
CA SER A 55 10.73 1.37 -2.86
C SER A 55 11.80 2.18 -2.10
N SER A 56 12.90 2.50 -2.76
CA SER A 56 13.98 3.33 -2.19
C SER A 56 13.51 4.73 -1.78
N SER A 57 12.49 5.25 -2.46
CA SER A 57 11.90 6.58 -2.21
C SER A 57 11.17 6.74 -0.85
N ARG A 58 11.14 5.70 -0.01
CA ARG A 58 10.54 5.72 1.33
C ARG A 58 11.15 6.77 2.25
N ALA A 59 12.47 6.93 2.21
CA ALA A 59 13.20 7.67 3.22
C ALA A 59 14.26 8.55 2.56
N TRP A 60 14.09 9.86 2.69
CA TRP A 60 14.97 10.86 2.09
C TRP A 60 15.14 12.02 3.07
N GLY A 61 16.33 12.63 3.10
CA GLY A 61 16.65 13.63 4.11
C GLY A 61 18.13 13.98 4.10
N LYS A 62 18.51 15.03 4.85
CA LYS A 62 19.88 15.60 4.82
C LYS A 62 20.99 14.56 5.07
N ASP A 63 20.71 13.52 5.85
CA ASP A 63 21.70 12.52 6.25
C ASP A 63 21.70 11.26 5.36
N MET A 64 20.75 11.15 4.41
CA MET A 64 20.54 9.91 3.64
C MET A 64 21.17 9.94 2.23
N GLY A 65 21.76 11.06 1.81
CA GLY A 65 22.42 11.18 0.50
C GLY A 65 21.51 11.07 -0.73
N GLU A 66 20.23 10.75 -0.56
CA GLU A 66 19.24 10.67 -1.63
C GLU A 66 18.72 12.06 -2.05
N GLU A 67 18.50 12.26 -3.35
CA GLU A 67 17.98 13.52 -3.88
C GLU A 67 16.54 13.75 -3.40
N ALA A 68 16.32 14.88 -2.73
CA ALA A 68 15.01 15.23 -2.21
C ALA A 68 13.98 15.36 -3.35
N PRO A 69 12.76 14.81 -3.19
CA PRO A 69 11.69 14.99 -4.15
C PRO A 69 11.37 16.48 -4.31
N ARG A 70 10.99 16.86 -5.54
CA ARG A 70 10.66 18.24 -5.91
C ARG A 70 9.17 18.49 -5.77
N CYS A 71 8.82 19.70 -5.34
CA CYS A 71 7.42 20.15 -5.30
C CYS A 71 6.83 20.15 -6.72
N SER A 72 5.64 19.56 -6.92
CA SER A 72 4.97 19.54 -8.23
C SER A 72 4.64 20.93 -8.77
N ARG A 73 4.45 21.91 -7.86
CA ARG A 73 4.02 23.27 -8.18
C ARG A 73 5.18 24.25 -8.35
N CYS A 74 6.17 24.18 -7.45
CA CYS A 74 7.30 25.11 -7.42
C CYS A 74 8.61 24.51 -7.98
N GLN A 75 8.67 23.20 -8.19
CA GLN A 75 9.85 22.44 -8.65
C GLN A 75 11.12 22.57 -7.76
N VAL A 76 10.97 23.17 -6.58
CA VAL A 76 12.04 23.26 -5.56
C VAL A 76 12.12 21.97 -4.73
N PRO A 77 13.32 21.61 -4.23
CA PRO A 77 13.48 20.48 -3.31
C PRO A 77 12.63 20.65 -2.05
N LEU A 78 11.92 19.60 -1.67
CA LEU A 78 11.13 19.58 -0.45
C LEU A 78 12.04 19.51 0.79
N GLN A 79 11.59 20.08 1.90
CA GLN A 79 12.25 19.95 3.19
C GLN A 79 11.66 18.75 3.95
N ALA A 80 12.50 17.77 4.30
CA ALA A 80 12.09 16.60 5.04
C ALA A 80 11.59 16.96 6.45
N ARG A 81 10.48 16.37 6.86
CA ARG A 81 9.81 16.57 8.17
C ARG A 81 9.77 15.30 9.02
N GLY A 82 10.41 14.22 8.58
CA GLY A 82 10.41 12.92 9.24
C GLY A 82 9.45 11.92 8.59
N GLN A 83 9.39 10.71 9.13
CA GLN A 83 8.54 9.63 8.61
C GLN A 83 7.14 9.70 9.20
N HIS A 84 6.14 9.55 8.34
CA HIS A 84 4.74 9.51 8.72
C HIS A 84 4.05 8.32 8.06
N ALA A 85 3.11 7.70 8.78
CA ALA A 85 2.24 6.67 8.24
C ALA A 85 0.99 7.32 7.63
N ARG A 86 0.58 6.87 6.44
CA ARG A 86 -0.67 7.28 5.79
C ARG A 86 -1.39 6.07 5.23
N THR A 87 -2.68 5.99 5.52
CA THR A 87 -3.57 5.01 4.92
C THR A 87 -4.19 5.58 3.64
N VAL A 88 -4.09 4.83 2.55
CA VAL A 88 -4.72 5.13 1.27
C VAL A 88 -5.65 3.99 0.89
N GLN A 89 -6.70 4.27 0.12
CA GLN A 89 -7.52 3.20 -0.44
C GLN A 89 -6.84 2.65 -1.70
N GLY A 90 -6.64 1.33 -1.73
CA GLY A 90 -6.26 0.62 -2.94
C GLY A 90 -7.44 0.51 -3.91
N ASN A 91 -7.15 0.17 -5.16
CA ASN A 91 -8.17 0.03 -6.19
C ASN A 91 -9.22 -1.04 -5.85
N GLY A 92 -8.81 -2.06 -5.09
CA GLY A 92 -9.69 -3.10 -4.56
C GLY A 92 -10.59 -2.70 -3.38
N GLY A 93 -10.61 -1.43 -2.99
CA GLY A 93 -11.38 -0.92 -1.83
C GLY A 93 -10.74 -1.23 -0.48
N GLU A 94 -9.76 -2.13 -0.43
CA GLU A 94 -8.97 -2.42 0.76
C GLU A 94 -7.93 -1.32 1.04
N SER A 95 -7.66 -1.10 2.32
CA SER A 95 -6.77 -0.03 2.76
C SER A 95 -5.30 -0.46 2.79
N VAL A 96 -4.41 0.40 2.28
CA VAL A 96 -2.96 0.19 2.26
C VAL A 96 -2.30 1.24 3.15
N THR A 97 -1.44 0.81 4.08
CA THR A 97 -0.72 1.73 4.98
C THR A 97 0.72 1.90 4.53
N LEU A 98 1.07 3.12 4.15
CA LEU A 98 2.40 3.50 3.68
C LEU A 98 3.14 4.30 4.74
N LEU A 99 4.40 3.96 4.99
CA LEU A 99 5.30 4.66 5.92
C LEU A 99 6.39 5.34 5.10
N ARG A 100 6.36 6.67 5.01
CA ARG A 100 7.27 7.43 4.14
C ARG A 100 7.68 8.76 4.74
N THR A 101 8.79 9.31 4.26
CA THR A 101 9.27 10.63 4.67
C THR A 101 8.42 11.73 4.05
N TYR A 102 7.88 12.57 4.92
CA TYR A 102 7.05 13.69 4.58
C TYR A 102 7.90 14.89 4.21
N GLY A 103 7.48 15.65 3.19
CA GLY A 103 8.17 16.84 2.74
C GLY A 103 7.24 18.06 2.74
N THR A 104 7.75 19.22 3.14
CA THR A 104 7.05 20.50 2.95
C THR A 104 7.85 21.37 1.99
N CYS A 105 7.17 22.02 1.05
CA CYS A 105 7.81 22.98 0.17
C CYS A 105 8.13 24.27 0.94
N PRO A 106 9.39 24.72 1.00
CA PRO A 106 9.74 25.96 1.71
C PRO A 106 9.20 27.21 1.00
N HIS A 107 8.84 27.12 -0.28
CA HIS A 107 8.39 28.26 -1.08
C HIS A 107 6.87 28.48 -1.03
N CYS A 108 6.06 27.43 -1.17
CA CYS A 108 4.59 27.54 -1.16
C CYS A 108 3.94 27.01 0.13
N GLY A 109 4.71 26.39 1.03
CA GLY A 109 4.19 25.77 2.25
C GLY A 109 3.38 24.49 2.03
N GLU A 110 3.25 24.01 0.79
CA GLU A 110 2.46 22.83 0.48
C GLU A 110 3.15 21.56 1.01
N SER A 111 2.34 20.75 1.68
CA SER A 111 2.75 19.49 2.28
C SER A 111 2.57 18.34 1.30
N PHE A 112 3.60 17.52 1.13
CA PHE A 112 3.66 16.43 0.18
C PHE A 112 3.96 15.11 0.89
N PHE A 113 3.01 14.18 0.82
CA PHE A 113 3.25 12.75 1.08
C PHE A 113 3.70 12.12 -0.24
N PRO A 114 4.92 11.58 -0.38
CA PRO A 114 5.50 11.34 -1.70
C PRO A 114 4.65 10.35 -2.53
N PRO A 115 4.24 10.71 -3.75
CA PRO A 115 3.45 9.85 -4.63
C PRO A 115 4.28 9.04 -5.65
N ARG A 116 5.56 8.75 -5.38
CA ARG A 116 6.38 7.89 -6.26
C ARG A 116 6.47 6.45 -5.77
#